data_AF-A0A0S8B642-F1
#
_entry.id   AF-A0A0S8B642-F1
#
_cell.length_a   1.000
_cell.length_b   1.000
_cell.length_c   1.000
_cell.angle_alpha   90.00
_cell.angle_beta   90.00
_cell.angle_gamma   90.00
#
_symmetry.space_group_name_H-M   'P 1'
#
loop_
_entity.id
_entity.type
_entity.pdbx_description
1 polymer ?
#
loop_
_entity_poly.entity_id
_entity_poly.type
_entity_poly.pdbx_seq_one_letter_code
_entity_poly.pdbx_strand_id
1 'polypeptide(L)'
;MKILLLSLTGIVILVVLLAGGTTLLAEAHPFQPSDPLYMLQFAAESIRLELIFDKTRRAEFAIELAERRLDDLVQVSNSDQLNIAARYLNDELSLATRLVLDASLEDRSQLLEQLSLLIERAELQAVALGEKFGEPIHLALLLDKLASIRTATSPQQLIAIVQPEDEGPTAIAAESVLFVGEDFDHSFYPLI
;
A
#
# COMPACT_ATOMS: atom_id res chain seq x y z
N MET A 1 -29.75 -35.74 -13.34
CA MET A 1 -28.41 -35.60 -13.99
C MET A 1 -28.33 -34.40 -14.94
N LYS A 2 -29.24 -34.21 -15.90
CA LYS A 2 -29.21 -33.06 -16.84
C LYS A 2 -29.31 -31.67 -16.18
N ILE A 3 -30.17 -31.51 -15.17
CA ILE A 3 -30.35 -30.23 -14.45
C ILE A 3 -29.09 -29.85 -13.64
N LEU A 4 -28.43 -30.83 -13.03
CA LEU A 4 -27.14 -30.67 -12.33
C LEU A 4 -26.01 -30.29 -13.28
N LEU A 5 -25.98 -30.88 -14.49
CA LEU A 5 -24.99 -30.53 -15.50
C LEU A 5 -25.22 -29.10 -16.01
N LEU A 6 -26.48 -28.72 -16.23
CA LEU A 6 -26.84 -27.38 -16.70
C LEU A 6 -26.53 -26.30 -15.65
N SER A 7 -26.78 -26.58 -14.36
CA SER A 7 -26.43 -25.66 -13.28
C SER A 7 -24.91 -25.52 -13.14
N LEU A 8 -24.17 -26.63 -13.24
CA LEU A 8 -22.71 -26.60 -13.18
C LEU A 8 -22.12 -25.79 -14.34
N THR A 9 -22.60 -26.01 -15.57
CA THR A 9 -22.16 -25.22 -16.74
C THR A 9 -22.50 -23.74 -16.59
N GLY A 10 -23.69 -23.40 -16.08
CA GLY A 10 -24.06 -22.02 -15.79
C GLY A 10 -23.14 -21.35 -14.77
N ILE A 11 -22.76 -22.07 -13.71
CA ILE A 11 -21.81 -21.58 -12.70
C ILE A 11 -20.42 -21.38 -13.30
N VAL A 12 -19.93 -22.32 -14.11
CA VAL A 12 -18.61 -22.17 -14.77
C VAL A 12 -18.60 -20.97 -15.71
N ILE A 13 -19.64 -20.77 -16.51
CA ILE A 13 -19.76 -19.59 -17.39
C ILE A 13 -19.77 -18.30 -16.56
N LEU A 14 -20.53 -18.27 -15.46
CA LEU A 14 -20.56 -17.11 -14.57
C LEU A 14 -19.19 -16.81 -13.96
N VAL A 15 -18.46 -17.84 -13.50
CA VAL A 15 -17.10 -17.70 -12.96
C VAL A 15 -16.14 -17.17 -14.02
N VAL A 16 -16.22 -17.68 -15.26
CA VAL A 16 -15.38 -17.20 -16.36
C VAL A 16 -15.72 -15.74 -16.73
N LEU A 17 -16.99 -15.35 -16.72
CA LEU A 17 -17.40 -13.98 -16.97
C LEU A 17 -16.94 -13.03 -15.86
N LEU A 18 -17.03 -13.47 -14.60
CA LEU A 18 -16.53 -12.70 -13.46
C LEU A 18 -15.01 -12.54 -13.52
N ALA A 19 -14.27 -13.62 -13.82
CA ALA A 19 -12.82 -13.59 -13.98
C ALA A 19 -12.37 -12.73 -15.19
N GLY A 20 -13.11 -12.78 -16.29
CA GLY A 20 -12.88 -11.91 -17.44
C GLY A 20 -13.17 -10.43 -17.12
N GLY A 21 -14.26 -10.17 -16.40
CA GLY A 21 -14.64 -8.83 -15.96
C GLY A 21 -13.61 -8.21 -15.02
N THR A 22 -13.09 -8.96 -14.05
CA THR A 22 -12.04 -8.48 -13.13
C THR A 22 -10.75 -8.16 -13.86
N THR A 23 -10.36 -8.97 -14.86
CA THR A 23 -9.16 -8.72 -15.67
C THR A 23 -9.28 -7.41 -16.45
N LEU A 24 -10.45 -7.16 -17.06
CA LEU A 24 -10.70 -5.91 -17.78
C LEU A 24 -10.72 -4.70 -16.84
N LEU A 25 -11.36 -4.81 -15.68
CA LEU A 25 -11.39 -3.71 -14.69
C LEU A 25 -9.98 -3.39 -14.16
N ALA A 26 -9.19 -4.41 -13.85
CA ALA A 26 -7.84 -4.24 -13.32
C ALA A 26 -6.84 -3.71 -14.35
N GLU A 27 -7.10 -3.87 -15.64
CA GLU A 27 -6.23 -3.34 -16.71
C GLU A 27 -6.70 -1.96 -17.18
N ALA A 28 -7.99 -1.78 -17.40
CA ALA A 28 -8.53 -0.57 -18.00
C ALA A 28 -8.63 0.61 -17.03
N HIS A 29 -8.64 0.36 -15.71
CA HIS A 29 -8.77 1.37 -14.66
C HIS A 29 -9.81 2.47 -14.98
N PRO A 30 -11.09 2.12 -15.24
CA PRO A 30 -12.06 3.11 -15.73
C PRO A 30 -12.65 4.03 -14.64
N PHE A 31 -12.49 3.72 -13.36
CA PHE A 31 -13.18 4.41 -12.26
C PHE A 31 -12.21 5.13 -11.33
N GLN A 32 -12.63 6.33 -10.90
CA GLN A 32 -11.96 7.13 -9.88
C GLN A 32 -12.43 6.76 -8.47
N PRO A 33 -11.67 7.06 -7.39
CA PRO A 33 -12.02 6.72 -6.01
C PRO A 33 -13.40 7.17 -5.53
N SER A 34 -13.95 8.24 -6.10
CA SER A 34 -15.30 8.73 -5.77
C SER A 34 -16.43 8.01 -6.52
N ASP A 35 -16.11 7.15 -7.49
CA ASP A 35 -17.12 6.48 -8.32
C ASP A 35 -17.77 5.29 -7.60
N PRO A 36 -19.06 5.01 -7.82
CA PRO A 36 -19.76 3.92 -7.15
C PRO A 36 -19.17 2.52 -7.38
N LEU A 37 -18.54 2.31 -8.55
CA LEU A 37 -17.99 1.01 -8.95
C LEU A 37 -16.49 0.88 -8.65
N TYR A 38 -15.88 1.91 -8.08
CA TYR A 38 -14.46 1.90 -7.74
C TYR A 38 -14.07 0.72 -6.86
N MET A 39 -14.87 0.41 -5.85
CA MET A 39 -14.59 -0.70 -4.93
C MET A 39 -14.46 -2.05 -5.64
N LEU A 40 -15.21 -2.26 -6.73
CA LEU A 40 -15.11 -3.49 -7.52
C LEU A 40 -13.81 -3.53 -8.33
N GLN A 41 -13.40 -2.38 -8.87
CA GLN A 41 -12.12 -2.25 -9.57
C GLN A 41 -10.95 -2.45 -8.60
N PHE A 42 -10.97 -1.79 -7.45
CA PHE A 42 -9.96 -1.94 -6.41
C PHE A 42 -9.82 -3.41 -5.98
N ALA A 43 -10.94 -4.11 -5.74
CA ALA A 43 -10.92 -5.54 -5.42
C ALA A 43 -10.33 -6.39 -6.56
N ALA A 44 -10.65 -6.07 -7.81
CA ALA A 44 -10.09 -6.78 -8.97
C ALA A 44 -8.57 -6.59 -9.08
N GLU A 45 -8.08 -5.38 -8.83
CA GLU A 45 -6.66 -5.04 -8.80
C GLU A 45 -5.94 -5.75 -7.64
N SER A 46 -6.53 -5.78 -6.44
CA SER A 46 -5.97 -6.50 -5.29
C SER A 46 -5.86 -8.01 -5.56
N ILE A 47 -6.90 -8.62 -6.14
CA ILE A 47 -6.86 -10.05 -6.53
C ILE A 47 -5.75 -10.29 -7.54
N ARG A 48 -5.58 -9.41 -8.53
CA ARG A 48 -4.50 -9.53 -9.51
C ARG A 48 -3.13 -9.46 -8.83
N LEU A 49 -2.93 -8.52 -7.91
CA LEU A 49 -1.69 -8.38 -7.16
C LEU A 49 -1.37 -9.66 -6.35
N GLU A 50 -2.38 -10.26 -5.72
CA GLU A 50 -2.22 -11.51 -4.95
C GLU A 50 -1.88 -12.73 -5.82
N LEU A 51 -2.32 -12.75 -7.08
CA LEU A 51 -2.03 -13.81 -8.03
C LEU A 51 -0.62 -13.71 -8.65
N ILE A 52 0.10 -12.61 -8.44
CA ILE A 52 1.49 -12.45 -8.88
C ILE A 52 2.41 -13.08 -7.84
N PHE A 53 2.87 -14.31 -8.12
CA PHE A 53 3.77 -15.05 -7.23
C PHE A 53 5.23 -14.57 -7.27
N ASP A 54 5.66 -14.01 -8.40
CA ASP A 54 7.01 -13.48 -8.53
C ASP A 54 7.14 -12.16 -7.78
N LYS A 55 8.06 -12.10 -6.81
CA LYS A 55 8.16 -10.94 -5.90
C LYS A 55 8.53 -9.65 -6.62
N THR A 56 9.42 -9.73 -7.61
CA THR A 56 9.83 -8.57 -8.41
C THR A 56 8.64 -8.05 -9.21
N ARG A 57 7.96 -8.89 -9.98
CA ARG A 57 6.75 -8.51 -10.72
C ARG A 57 5.63 -8.00 -9.82
N ARG A 58 5.50 -8.56 -8.62
CA ARG A 58 4.49 -8.11 -7.65
C ARG A 58 4.80 -6.70 -7.15
N ALA A 59 6.08 -6.39 -6.92
CA ALA A 59 6.52 -5.05 -6.57
C ALA A 59 6.34 -4.07 -7.73
N GLU A 60 6.68 -4.46 -8.97
CA GLU A 60 6.44 -3.65 -10.17
C GLU A 60 4.95 -3.30 -10.31
N PHE A 61 4.06 -4.30 -10.17
CA PHE A 61 2.63 -4.07 -10.26
C PHE A 61 2.10 -3.19 -9.12
N ALA A 62 2.67 -3.29 -7.91
CA ALA A 62 2.30 -2.39 -6.81
C ALA A 62 2.74 -0.94 -7.05
N ILE A 63 3.91 -0.72 -7.67
CA ILE A 63 4.32 0.62 -8.13
C ILE A 63 3.31 1.13 -9.15
N GLU A 64 2.92 0.32 -10.14
CA GLU A 64 1.91 0.69 -11.15
C GLU A 64 0.56 1.08 -10.52
N LEU A 65 0.09 0.34 -9.52
CA LEU A 65 -1.12 0.70 -8.78
C LEU A 65 -0.98 2.06 -8.09
N ALA A 66 0.16 2.32 -7.43
CA ALA A 66 0.43 3.61 -6.81
C ALA A 66 0.51 4.76 -7.84
N GLU A 67 1.07 4.52 -9.04
CA GLU A 67 1.04 5.50 -10.14
C GLU A 67 -0.39 5.83 -10.56
N ARG A 68 -1.25 4.82 -10.70
CA ARG A 68 -2.67 5.03 -11.03
C ARG A 68 -3.41 5.82 -9.95
N ARG A 69 -3.10 5.58 -8.67
CA ARG A 69 -3.67 6.39 -7.57
C ARG A 69 -3.15 7.83 -7.56
N LEU A 70 -1.94 8.06 -8.07
CA LEU A 70 -1.43 9.41 -8.28
C LEU A 70 -2.20 10.11 -9.41
N ASP A 71 -2.50 9.38 -10.49
CA ASP A 71 -3.33 9.90 -11.58
C ASP A 71 -4.76 10.24 -11.12
N ASP A 72 -5.33 9.47 -10.18
CA ASP A 72 -6.60 9.82 -9.55
C ASP A 72 -6.51 11.10 -8.72
N LEU A 73 -5.42 11.25 -7.96
CA LEU A 73 -5.18 12.41 -7.10
C LEU A 73 -5.18 13.70 -7.92
N VAL A 74 -4.58 13.72 -9.12
CA VAL A 74 -4.54 14.93 -9.96
C VAL A 74 -5.85 15.24 -10.67
N GLN A 75 -6.74 14.27 -10.81
CA GLN A 75 -8.04 14.45 -11.48
C GLN A 75 -9.13 15.00 -10.54
N VAL A 76 -8.83 15.16 -9.24
CA VAL A 76 -9.80 15.65 -8.26
C VAL A 76 -10.25 17.08 -8.54
N SER A 77 -11.53 17.34 -8.29
CA SER A 77 -12.17 18.63 -8.54
C SER A 77 -12.62 19.36 -7.27
N ASN A 78 -12.55 18.71 -6.11
CA ASN A 78 -12.94 19.28 -4.82
C ASN A 78 -12.19 18.62 -3.64
N SER A 79 -12.31 19.21 -2.45
CA SER A 79 -11.61 18.79 -1.23
C SER A 79 -12.01 17.38 -0.76
N ASP A 80 -13.27 16.98 -0.93
CA ASP A 80 -13.74 15.64 -0.55
C ASP A 80 -13.11 14.55 -1.42
N GLN A 81 -13.07 14.76 -2.74
CA GLN A 81 -12.39 13.88 -3.68
C GLN A 81 -10.90 13.81 -3.41
N LEU A 82 -10.27 14.96 -3.10
CA LEU A 82 -8.86 15.04 -2.72
C LEU A 82 -8.57 14.19 -1.48
N ASN A 83 -9.41 14.28 -0.45
CA ASN A 83 -9.25 13.50 0.77
C ASN A 83 -9.35 11.99 0.51
N ILE A 84 -10.30 11.56 -0.33
CA ILE A 84 -10.47 10.15 -0.70
C ILE A 84 -9.28 9.65 -1.53
N ALA A 85 -8.88 10.39 -2.57
CA ALA A 85 -7.77 10.00 -3.44
C ALA A 85 -6.43 9.96 -2.67
N ALA A 86 -6.18 10.93 -1.78
CA ALA A 86 -4.98 10.97 -0.94
C ALA A 86 -4.88 9.73 -0.03
N ARG A 87 -6.00 9.27 0.53
CA ARG A 87 -6.05 8.03 1.32
C ARG A 87 -5.61 6.82 0.51
N TYR A 88 -6.18 6.63 -0.69
CA TYR A 88 -5.84 5.48 -1.52
C TYR A 88 -4.39 5.52 -2.01
N LEU A 89 -3.89 6.69 -2.40
CA LEU A 89 -2.49 6.83 -2.78
C LEU A 89 -1.55 6.52 -1.61
N ASN A 90 -1.86 7.00 -0.41
CA ASN A 90 -1.08 6.71 0.80
C ASN A 90 -1.00 5.20 1.08
N ASP A 91 -2.13 4.50 0.94
CA ASP A 91 -2.21 3.05 1.18
C ASP A 91 -1.41 2.27 0.12
N GLU A 92 -1.55 2.62 -1.16
CA GLU A 92 -0.81 1.96 -2.25
C GLU A 92 0.69 2.26 -2.22
N LEU A 93 1.12 3.48 -1.88
CA LEU A 93 2.55 3.78 -1.70
C LEU A 93 3.15 2.98 -0.54
N SER A 94 2.38 2.81 0.54
CA SER A 94 2.82 1.98 1.67
C SER A 94 2.98 0.53 1.24
N LEU A 95 2.04 0.01 0.45
CA LEU A 95 2.09 -1.34 -0.10
C LEU A 95 3.25 -1.53 -1.08
N ALA A 96 3.42 -0.62 -2.04
CA ALA A 96 4.51 -0.64 -3.00
C ALA A 96 5.86 -0.63 -2.28
N THR A 97 6.04 0.23 -1.27
CA THR A 97 7.28 0.27 -0.47
C THR A 97 7.57 -1.08 0.18
N ARG A 98 6.58 -1.71 0.82
CA ARG A 98 6.76 -3.04 1.43
C ARG A 98 7.15 -4.12 0.41
N LEU A 99 6.49 -4.15 -0.74
CA LEU A 99 6.74 -5.16 -1.77
C LEU A 99 8.08 -4.96 -2.48
N VAL A 100 8.49 -3.70 -2.72
CA VAL A 100 9.83 -3.39 -3.23
C VAL A 100 10.92 -3.86 -2.26
N LEU A 101 10.71 -3.70 -0.95
CA LEU A 101 11.66 -4.17 0.06
C LEU A 101 11.66 -5.70 0.22
N ASP A 102 10.58 -6.40 -0.14
CA ASP A 102 10.53 -7.87 -0.19
C ASP A 102 11.08 -8.47 -1.49
N ALA A 103 11.19 -7.67 -2.56
CA ALA A 103 11.71 -8.10 -3.86
C ALA A 103 13.18 -8.59 -3.80
N SER A 104 13.62 -9.27 -4.86
CA SER A 104 14.98 -9.80 -4.98
C SER A 104 16.03 -8.70 -4.78
N LEU A 105 17.20 -9.03 -4.20
CA LEU A 105 18.27 -8.02 -4.02
C LEU A 105 18.84 -7.50 -5.35
N GLU A 106 18.71 -8.28 -6.43
CA GLU A 106 19.18 -7.93 -7.77
C GLU A 106 18.32 -6.81 -8.37
N ASP A 107 17.00 -6.91 -8.26
CA ASP A 107 16.05 -5.97 -8.87
C ASP A 107 15.69 -4.79 -7.95
N ARG A 108 15.91 -4.94 -6.64
CA ARG A 108 15.48 -3.97 -5.63
C ARG A 108 16.03 -2.56 -5.86
N SER A 109 17.27 -2.43 -6.33
CA SER A 109 17.87 -1.11 -6.58
C SER A 109 17.09 -0.32 -7.63
N GLN A 110 16.76 -0.97 -8.75
CA GLN A 110 15.96 -0.39 -9.82
C GLN A 110 14.53 -0.07 -9.35
N LEU A 111 13.92 -0.97 -8.59
CA LEU A 111 12.58 -0.75 -8.04
C LEU A 111 12.53 0.40 -7.04
N LEU A 112 13.57 0.56 -6.21
CA LEU A 112 13.69 1.70 -5.29
C LEU A 112 13.84 3.02 -6.04
N GLU A 113 14.59 3.04 -7.15
CA GLU A 113 14.70 4.24 -7.99
C GLU A 113 13.33 4.62 -8.59
N GLN A 114 12.60 3.66 -9.15
CA GLN A 114 11.25 3.91 -9.67
C GLN A 114 10.31 4.43 -8.59
N LEU A 115 10.33 3.80 -7.41
CA LEU A 115 9.52 4.21 -6.27
C LEU A 115 9.90 5.63 -5.78
N SER A 116 11.18 5.98 -5.75
CA SER A 116 11.61 7.33 -5.37
C SER A 116 11.11 8.40 -6.33
N LEU A 117 11.17 8.14 -7.65
CA LEU A 117 10.64 9.06 -8.66
C LEU A 117 9.12 9.22 -8.55
N LEU A 118 8.41 8.15 -8.18
CA LEU A 118 6.97 8.22 -7.90
C LEU A 118 6.68 9.05 -6.65
N ILE A 119 7.41 8.84 -5.55
CA ILE A 119 7.25 9.59 -4.30
C ILE A 119 7.50 11.08 -4.51
N GLU A 120 8.54 11.45 -5.26
CA GLU A 120 8.82 12.86 -5.58
C GLU A 120 7.68 13.51 -6.37
N ARG A 121 7.15 12.81 -7.38
CA ARG A 121 5.99 13.27 -8.15
C ARG A 121 4.75 13.40 -7.25
N ALA A 122 4.52 12.44 -6.37
CA ALA A 122 3.40 12.43 -5.44
C ALA A 122 3.45 13.62 -4.48
N GLU A 123 4.62 13.93 -3.92
CA GLU A 123 4.80 15.07 -3.01
C GLU A 123 4.50 16.40 -3.72
N LEU A 124 5.07 16.60 -4.90
CA LEU A 124 4.86 17.83 -5.68
C LEU A 124 3.38 18.06 -6.00
N GLN A 125 2.67 17.01 -6.42
CA GLN A 125 1.26 17.10 -6.78
C GLN A 125 0.36 17.26 -5.53
N ALA A 126 0.67 16.55 -4.45
CA ALA A 126 -0.05 16.66 -3.18
C ALA A 126 0.05 18.07 -2.59
N VAL A 127 1.25 18.68 -2.58
CA VAL A 127 1.44 20.06 -2.12
C VAL A 127 0.64 21.04 -2.98
N ALA A 128 0.74 20.94 -4.31
CA ALA A 128 0.00 21.82 -5.22
C ALA A 128 -1.52 21.73 -5.06
N LEU A 129 -2.05 20.53 -4.80
CA LEU A 129 -3.48 20.32 -4.54
C LEU A 129 -3.88 20.83 -3.15
N GLY A 130 -3.01 20.72 -2.15
CA GLY A 130 -3.19 21.28 -0.81
C GLY A 130 -3.34 22.79 -0.84
N GLU A 131 -2.51 23.49 -1.61
CA GLU A 131 -2.63 24.94 -1.83
C GLU A 131 -3.97 25.33 -2.49
N LYS A 132 -4.50 24.48 -3.37
CA LYS A 132 -5.72 24.75 -4.14
C LYS A 132 -7.00 24.45 -3.37
N PHE A 133 -7.05 23.33 -2.64
CA PHE A 133 -8.27 22.78 -2.06
C PHE A 133 -8.23 22.66 -0.53
N GLY A 134 -7.17 23.17 0.10
CA GLY A 134 -6.87 22.99 1.52
C GLY A 134 -6.21 21.64 1.81
N GLU A 135 -5.84 21.43 3.08
CA GLU A 135 -5.22 20.20 3.57
C GLU A 135 -6.22 19.36 4.37
N PRO A 136 -7.07 18.54 3.71
CA PRO A 136 -7.91 17.59 4.42
C PRO A 136 -7.05 16.51 5.08
N ILE A 137 -7.62 15.80 6.05
CA ILE A 137 -6.88 14.90 6.96
C ILE A 137 -5.99 13.89 6.23
N HIS A 138 -6.46 13.23 5.18
CA HIS A 138 -5.67 12.22 4.47
C HIS A 138 -4.61 12.83 3.56
N LEU A 139 -4.78 14.07 3.10
CA LEU A 139 -3.72 14.77 2.38
C LEU A 139 -2.58 15.13 3.34
N ALA A 140 -2.91 15.62 4.54
CA ALA A 140 -1.91 15.91 5.56
C ALA A 140 -1.14 14.64 5.96
N LEU A 141 -1.84 13.51 6.17
CA LEU A 141 -1.21 12.22 6.46
C LEU A 141 -0.31 11.73 5.32
N LEU A 142 -0.74 11.89 4.07
CA LEU A 142 0.07 11.56 2.90
C LEU A 142 1.36 12.40 2.88
N LEU A 143 1.26 13.73 3.04
CA LEU A 143 2.40 14.63 3.01
C LEU A 143 3.41 14.32 4.13
N ASP A 144 2.92 14.07 5.35
CA ASP A 144 3.76 13.68 6.49
C ASP A 144 4.49 12.35 6.24
N LYS A 145 3.80 11.37 5.65
CA LYS A 145 4.41 10.09 5.26
C LYS A 145 5.46 10.27 4.18
N LEU A 146 5.20 11.05 3.13
CA LEU A 146 6.15 11.31 2.05
C LEU A 146 7.42 11.98 2.59
N ALA A 147 7.27 12.97 3.49
CA ALA A 147 8.39 13.61 4.17
C ALA A 147 9.19 12.61 5.02
N SER A 148 8.50 11.74 5.77
CA SER A 148 9.12 10.68 6.57
C SER A 148 9.92 9.71 5.71
N ILE A 149 9.36 9.27 4.57
CA ILE A 149 10.05 8.36 3.64
C ILE A 149 11.33 9.00 3.08
N ARG A 150 11.32 10.29 2.74
CA ARG A 150 12.51 10.99 2.21
C ARG A 150 13.64 11.13 3.21
N THR A 151 13.33 11.17 4.50
CA THR A 151 14.34 11.25 5.56
C THR A 151 14.82 9.88 6.03
N ALA A 152 14.19 8.80 5.57
CA ALA A 152 14.61 7.44 5.89
C ALA A 152 15.98 7.14 5.28
N THR A 153 16.89 6.67 6.12
CA THR A 153 18.28 6.34 5.78
C THR A 153 18.55 4.84 5.72
N SER A 154 17.57 4.02 6.10
CA SER A 154 17.68 2.57 6.09
C SER A 154 16.37 1.89 5.68
N PRO A 155 16.45 0.67 5.11
CA PRO A 155 15.27 -0.16 4.82
C PRO A 155 14.39 -0.40 6.05
N GLN A 156 14.97 -0.50 7.26
CA GLN A 156 14.21 -0.72 8.48
C GLN A 156 13.36 0.49 8.86
N GLN A 157 13.89 1.71 8.67
CA GLN A 157 13.14 2.94 8.87
C GLN A 157 11.98 3.04 7.88
N LEU A 158 12.24 2.71 6.61
CA LEU A 158 11.18 2.67 5.58
C LEU A 158 10.07 1.71 5.97
N ILE A 159 10.40 0.49 6.39
CA ILE A 159 9.41 -0.49 6.87
C ILE A 159 8.57 0.12 7.98
N ALA A 160 9.19 0.70 9.03
CA ALA A 160 8.47 1.26 10.17
C ALA A 160 7.49 2.38 9.76
N ILE A 161 7.86 3.23 8.80
CA ILE A 161 6.99 4.32 8.30
C ILE A 161 5.77 3.77 7.54
N VAL A 162 5.94 2.65 6.83
CA VAL A 162 4.89 2.09 5.96
C VAL A 162 4.13 0.93 6.59
N GLN A 163 4.38 0.57 7.86
CA GLN A 163 3.57 -0.46 8.52
C GLN A 163 2.11 0.01 8.64
N PRO A 164 1.13 -0.88 8.44
CA PRO A 164 -0.27 -0.57 8.75
C PRO A 164 -0.42 -0.29 10.25
N GLU A 165 -1.17 0.74 10.63
CA GLU A 165 -1.45 1.05 12.05
C GLU A 165 -2.17 -0.09 12.79
N ASP A 166 -2.88 -0.97 12.05
CA ASP A 166 -3.62 -2.13 12.58
C ASP A 166 -2.76 -3.39 12.75
N GLU A 167 -1.51 -3.41 12.29
CA GLU A 167 -0.56 -4.45 12.70
C GLU A 167 -0.02 -4.07 14.08
N GLY A 168 -0.82 -4.36 15.12
CA GLY A 168 -0.34 -4.38 16.50
C GLY A 168 1.00 -5.14 16.61
N PRO A 169 1.84 -4.86 17.62
CA PRO A 169 3.25 -5.24 17.63
C PRO A 169 3.40 -6.76 17.52
N THR A 170 3.60 -7.26 16.29
CA THR A 170 3.76 -8.69 16.04
C THR A 170 5.24 -9.09 16.06
N ALA A 171 6.14 -8.16 16.38
CA ALA A 171 7.52 -8.47 16.68
C ALA A 171 7.98 -7.63 17.87
N ILE A 172 7.86 -8.19 19.08
CA ILE A 172 8.79 -7.82 20.14
C ILE A 172 10.15 -8.32 19.64
N ALA A 173 10.96 -7.40 19.10
CA ALA A 173 12.38 -7.68 18.90
C ALA A 173 12.97 -7.97 20.28
N ALA A 174 13.31 -9.23 20.53
CA ALA A 174 14.02 -9.61 21.74
C ALA A 174 15.42 -8.98 21.68
N GLU A 175 15.58 -7.82 22.29
CA GLU A 175 16.88 -7.27 22.60
C GLU A 175 17.50 -8.18 23.67
N SER A 176 18.62 -8.84 23.34
CA SER A 176 19.32 -9.68 24.30
C SER A 176 19.97 -8.78 25.35
N VAL A 177 19.29 -8.61 26.48
CA VAL A 177 19.90 -8.01 27.67
C VAL A 177 20.88 -9.04 28.24
N LEU A 178 22.18 -8.78 28.11
CA LEU A 178 23.24 -9.55 28.74
C LEU A 178 23.24 -9.22 30.24
N PHE A 179 22.56 -10.02 31.05
CA PHE A 179 22.58 -9.91 32.53
C PHE A 179 23.89 -10.44 33.16
N VAL A 180 24.99 -10.46 32.43
CA VAL A 180 26.26 -11.01 32.92
C VAL A 180 27.20 -9.87 33.26
N GLY A 181 27.20 -9.46 34.53
CA GLY A 181 28.31 -8.71 35.12
C GLY A 181 28.01 -7.39 35.83
N GLU A 182 26.75 -6.94 35.91
CA GLU A 182 26.39 -5.79 36.75
C GLU A 182 25.77 -6.23 38.08
N ASP A 183 26.39 -5.81 39.19
CA ASP A 183 25.83 -5.95 40.54
C ASP A 183 24.52 -5.15 40.62
N PHE A 184 23.39 -5.86 40.74
CA PHE A 184 22.10 -5.23 40.98
C PHE A 184 22.00 -4.78 42.45
N ASP A 185 21.79 -3.49 42.65
CA ASP A 185 21.52 -2.94 43.98
C ASP A 185 20.14 -3.40 44.48
N HIS A 186 20.15 -4.36 45.41
CA HIS A 186 18.94 -4.90 46.04
C HIS A 186 18.31 -3.96 47.08
N SER A 187 18.85 -2.75 47.28
CA SER A 187 18.29 -1.77 48.23
C SER A 187 16.90 -1.25 47.86
N PHE A 188 16.49 -1.39 46.59
CA PHE A 188 15.20 -0.89 46.09
C PHE A 188 14.02 -1.86 46.29
N TYR A 189 14.26 -3.11 46.70
CA TYR A 189 13.19 -4.11 46.90
C TYR A 189 13.31 -4.82 48.27
N PRO A 190 12.94 -4.15 49.38
CA PRO A 190 12.88 -4.81 50.67
C PRO A 190 11.79 -5.88 50.67
N LEU A 191 12.18 -7.11 51.00
CA LEU A 191 11.24 -8.21 51.25
C LEU A 191 10.45 -7.87 52.52
N ILE A 192 9.15 -7.63 52.37
CA ILE A 192 8.18 -7.59 53.48
C ILE A 192 7.83 -9.02 53.85
#